data_AF-A0A0A6VR33-F1
#
_entry.id   AF-A0A0A6VR33-F1
#
_cell.length_a   1.000
_cell.length_b   1.000
_cell.length_c   1.000
_cell.angle_alpha   90.00
_cell.angle_beta   90.00
_cell.angle_gamma   90.00
#
_symmetry.space_group_name_H-M   'P 1'
#
loop_
_entity.id
_entity.type
_entity.pdbx_description
1 polymer ?
#
loop_
_entity_poly.entity_id
_entity_poly.type
_entity_poly.pdbx_seq_one_letter_code
_entity_poly.pdbx_strand_id
1 'polypeptide(L)'
;ELPDGTTLQVKCRVIDPQGRRSQVYSPFRSWDFDRCVFVLLDINSYDVLSGVEVPATSLPSVARRSEWVAGDRISLSMDLSGLEGAHDVTELLSAAMVALE
;
A
#
# COMPACT_ATOMS: atom_id res chain seq x y z
N GLU A 1 -15.48 1.04 2.79
CA GLU A 1 -15.86 2.34 3.38
C GLU A 1 -15.75 2.20 4.89
N LEU A 2 -15.12 3.15 5.54
CA LEU A 2 -15.05 3.26 7.00
C LEU A 2 -16.38 3.82 7.53
N PRO A 3 -16.67 3.68 8.84
CA PRO A 3 -17.92 4.18 9.43
C PRO A 3 -18.17 5.69 9.26
N ASP A 4 -17.13 6.47 8.99
CA ASP A 4 -17.20 7.91 8.72
C ASP A 4 -17.45 8.26 7.25
N GLY A 5 -17.65 7.25 6.38
CA GLY A 5 -17.83 7.43 4.94
C GLY A 5 -16.54 7.42 4.13
N THR A 6 -15.36 7.33 4.78
CA THR A 6 -14.07 7.32 4.07
C THR A 6 -13.91 6.04 3.26
N THR A 7 -13.57 6.18 1.99
CA THR A 7 -13.30 5.07 1.07
C THR A 7 -11.81 4.71 1.07
N LEU A 8 -11.53 3.42 1.23
CA LEU A 8 -10.16 2.88 1.28
C LEU A 8 -9.89 1.93 0.12
N GLN A 9 -8.75 2.14 -0.55
CA GLN A 9 -8.14 1.17 -1.45
C GLN A 9 -7.01 0.45 -0.71
N VAL A 10 -6.99 -0.88 -0.69
CA VAL A 10 -5.87 -1.63 -0.09
C VAL A 10 -5.02 -2.26 -1.19
N LYS A 11 -3.69 -2.19 -1.03
CA LYS A 11 -2.71 -2.82 -1.93
C LYS A 11 -1.70 -3.60 -1.09
N CYS A 12 -1.74 -4.91 -1.20
CA CYS A 12 -0.86 -5.81 -0.43
C CYS A 12 0.15 -6.52 -1.35
N ARG A 13 1.36 -6.74 -0.85
CA ARG A 13 2.36 -7.63 -1.46
C ARG A 13 3.09 -8.44 -0.39
N VAL A 14 3.31 -9.71 -0.72
CA VAL A 14 4.20 -10.59 0.01
C VAL A 14 5.61 -10.43 -0.55
N ILE A 15 6.61 -10.28 0.30
CA ILE A 15 8.01 -10.07 -0.09
C ILE A 15 8.95 -10.93 0.74
N ASP A 16 10.11 -11.23 0.16
CA ASP A 16 11.29 -11.63 0.94
C ASP A 16 12.00 -10.36 1.42
N PRO A 17 12.14 -10.12 2.74
CA PRO A 17 12.80 -8.92 3.27
C PRO A 17 14.30 -8.86 2.92
N GLN A 18 14.94 -9.99 2.61
CA GLN A 18 16.32 -10.06 2.13
C GLN A 18 16.40 -9.90 0.59
N GLY A 19 15.26 -9.96 -0.09
CA GLY A 19 15.16 -9.85 -1.54
C GLY A 19 15.17 -8.41 -2.05
N ARG A 20 15.47 -8.24 -3.36
CA ARG A 20 15.37 -6.93 -4.03
C ARG A 20 13.91 -6.53 -4.23
N ARG A 21 13.56 -5.29 -3.87
CA ARG A 21 12.21 -4.71 -4.05
C ARG A 21 11.98 -4.12 -5.45
N SER A 22 12.24 -4.90 -6.51
CA SER A 22 12.00 -4.45 -7.90
C SER A 22 10.55 -4.60 -8.38
N GLN A 23 9.67 -5.10 -7.51
CA GLN A 23 8.28 -5.37 -7.83
C GLN A 23 7.43 -4.09 -7.78
N VAL A 24 6.19 -4.21 -8.22
CA VAL A 24 5.18 -3.15 -8.14
C VAL A 24 3.95 -3.66 -7.40
N TYR A 25 3.17 -2.73 -6.85
CA TYR A 25 1.81 -3.02 -6.45
C TYR A 25 0.92 -3.27 -7.67
N SER A 26 -0.24 -3.89 -7.45
CA SER A 26 -1.26 -4.02 -8.49
C SER A 26 -1.67 -2.62 -8.97
N PRO A 27 -1.82 -2.42 -10.29
CA PRO A 27 -1.97 -1.08 -10.84
C PRO A 27 -3.29 -0.42 -10.41
N PHE A 28 -3.29 0.90 -10.42
CA PHE A 28 -4.46 1.75 -10.24
C PHE A 28 -5.10 2.04 -11.60
N ARG A 29 -6.43 2.20 -11.61
CA ARG A 29 -7.25 2.53 -12.81
C ARG A 29 -8.08 3.79 -12.61
N SER A 30 -8.37 4.11 -11.35
CA SER A 30 -8.97 5.34 -10.88
C SER A 30 -8.29 5.73 -9.58
N TRP A 31 -8.48 6.99 -9.21
CA TRP A 31 -8.12 7.55 -7.90
C TRP A 31 -9.39 7.89 -7.10
N ASP A 32 -10.52 7.27 -7.44
CA ASP A 32 -11.84 7.53 -6.86
C ASP A 32 -11.98 6.80 -5.51
N PHE A 33 -11.10 7.17 -4.59
CA PHE A 33 -11.09 6.74 -3.21
C PHE A 33 -10.40 7.81 -2.37
N ASP A 34 -10.61 7.82 -1.06
CA ASP A 34 -10.03 8.86 -0.21
C ASP A 34 -8.58 8.53 0.17
N ARG A 35 -8.32 7.28 0.58
CA ARG A 35 -6.98 6.86 1.04
C ARG A 35 -6.62 5.46 0.55
N CYS A 36 -5.32 5.20 0.42
CA CYS A 36 -4.79 3.88 0.08
C CYS A 36 -3.88 3.35 1.19
N VAL A 37 -4.14 2.12 1.63
CA VAL A 37 -3.25 1.39 2.55
C VAL A 37 -2.37 0.43 1.76
N PHE A 38 -1.06 0.62 1.86
CA PHE A 38 -0.05 -0.25 1.31
C PHE A 38 0.46 -1.19 2.40
N VAL A 39 0.41 -2.49 2.14
CA VAL A 39 0.82 -3.51 3.10
C VAL A 39 1.91 -4.38 2.48
N LEU A 40 2.97 -4.62 3.24
CA LEU A 40 4.00 -5.59 2.95
C LEU A 40 3.96 -6.69 3.99
N LEU A 41 3.95 -7.94 3.52
CA LEU A 41 3.96 -9.13 4.37
C LEU A 41 5.22 -9.95 4.14
N ASP A 42 5.68 -10.65 5.17
CA ASP A 42 6.77 -11.63 5.05
C ASP A 42 6.33 -12.84 4.24
N ILE A 43 7.23 -13.39 3.42
CA ILE A 43 6.92 -14.55 2.57
C ILE A 43 6.76 -15.87 3.33
N ASN A 44 7.39 -16.00 4.50
CA ASN A 44 7.39 -17.24 5.27
C ASN A 44 6.34 -17.22 6.37
N SER A 45 6.26 -16.12 7.13
CA SER A 45 5.33 -16.00 8.26
C SER A 45 4.04 -15.26 7.93
N TYR A 46 4.00 -14.52 6.82
CA TYR A 46 2.94 -13.54 6.54
C TYR A 46 2.83 -12.41 7.57
N ASP A 47 3.82 -12.25 8.45
CA ASP A 47 3.85 -11.13 9.39
C ASP A 47 3.82 -9.80 8.64
N VAL A 48 3.14 -8.82 9.23
CA VAL A 48 3.11 -7.46 8.70
C VAL A 48 4.50 -6.83 8.85
N LEU A 49 5.19 -6.63 7.73
CA LEU A 49 6.49 -5.99 7.69
C LEU A 49 6.39 -4.46 7.64
N SER A 50 5.34 -3.95 6.99
CA SER A 50 5.09 -2.51 6.86
C SER A 50 3.64 -2.26 6.44
N GLY A 51 3.04 -1.24 7.04
CA GLY A 51 1.74 -0.69 6.67
C GLY A 51 1.85 0.83 6.53
N VAL A 52 1.51 1.37 5.37
CA VAL A 52 1.48 2.82 5.17
C VAL A 52 0.17 3.23 4.53
N GLU A 53 -0.56 4.12 5.20
CA GLU A 53 -1.79 4.72 4.71
C GLU A 53 -1.49 6.09 4.09
N VAL A 54 -1.92 6.33 2.85
CA VAL A 54 -1.60 7.53 2.09
C VAL A 54 -2.87 8.13 1.48
N PRO A 55 -3.08 9.46 1.51
CA PRO A 55 -4.16 10.12 0.78
C PRO A 55 -4.08 9.82 -0.72
N ALA A 56 -5.21 9.57 -1.36
CA ALA A 56 -5.25 9.30 -2.79
C ALA A 56 -4.68 10.45 -3.63
N THR A 57 -4.86 11.70 -3.16
CA THR A 57 -4.34 12.92 -3.77
C THR A 57 -2.81 12.98 -3.86
N SER A 58 -2.10 12.30 -2.96
CA SER A 58 -0.63 12.28 -2.93
C SER A 58 -0.04 11.23 -3.91
N LEU A 59 -0.81 10.20 -4.26
CA LEU A 59 -0.33 9.04 -5.05
C LEU A 59 0.04 9.33 -6.50
N PRO A 60 -0.65 10.21 -7.25
CA PRO A 60 -0.28 10.54 -8.63
C PRO A 60 1.16 11.04 -8.78
N SER A 61 1.73 11.67 -7.75
CA SER A 61 3.11 12.21 -7.77
C SER A 61 4.19 11.13 -7.85
N VAL A 62 3.89 9.92 -7.36
CA VAL A 62 4.83 8.78 -7.30
C VAL A 62 4.45 7.64 -8.25
N ALA A 63 3.28 7.73 -8.86
CA ALA A 63 2.79 6.71 -9.78
C ALA A 63 3.37 6.91 -11.18
N ARG A 64 3.60 5.80 -11.89
CA ARG A 64 4.00 5.81 -13.29
C ARG A 64 2.95 5.15 -14.15
N ARG A 65 2.47 5.88 -15.16
CA ARG A 65 1.56 5.34 -16.16
C ARG A 65 2.23 4.22 -16.95
N SER A 66 1.52 3.11 -17.14
CA SER A 66 1.92 2.00 -17.98
C SER A 66 0.83 1.74 -19.01
N GLU A 67 1.16 1.99 -20.27
CA GLU A 67 0.24 1.76 -21.40
C GLU A 67 -0.11 0.29 -21.56
N TRP A 68 0.86 -0.61 -21.36
CA TRP A 68 0.68 -2.06 -21.45
C TRP A 68 -0.41 -2.62 -20.54
N VAL A 69 -0.54 -2.07 -19.34
CA VAL A 69 -1.60 -2.47 -18.41
C VAL A 69 -2.67 -1.39 -18.30
N ALA A 70 -2.70 -0.38 -19.17
CA ALA A 70 -3.66 0.73 -19.13
C ALA A 70 -3.88 1.32 -17.71
N GLY A 71 -2.81 1.51 -16.93
CA GLY A 71 -2.92 1.84 -15.51
C GLY A 71 -1.69 2.48 -14.89
N ASP A 72 -1.86 3.00 -13.69
CA ASP A 72 -0.81 3.65 -12.92
C ASP A 72 -0.16 2.66 -11.95
N ARG A 73 1.16 2.64 -11.91
CA ARG A 73 1.95 1.67 -11.13
C ARG A 73 2.79 2.40 -10.10
N ILE A 74 2.80 1.87 -8.89
CA ILE A 74 3.69 2.30 -7.80
C ILE A 74 4.65 1.15 -7.51
N SER A 75 5.95 1.48 -7.45
CA SER A 75 6.99 0.50 -7.15
C SER A 75 7.10 0.25 -5.65
N LEU A 76 7.48 -0.98 -5.26
CA LEU A 76 7.78 -1.31 -3.87
C LEU A 76 9.03 -0.61 -3.32
N SER A 77 9.88 -0.08 -4.20
CA SER A 77 11.05 0.72 -3.78
C SER A 77 10.72 2.18 -3.52
N MET A 78 9.48 2.62 -3.82
CA MET A 78 9.06 3.98 -3.51
C MET A 78 8.90 4.13 -2.00
N ASP A 79 9.46 5.20 -1.45
CA ASP A 79 9.21 5.57 -0.07
C ASP A 79 7.85 6.28 0.04
N LEU A 80 6.85 5.56 0.55
CA LEU A 80 5.48 6.05 0.69
C LEU A 80 5.24 6.75 2.03
N SER A 81 6.07 6.51 3.05
CA SER A 81 5.91 7.14 4.36
C SER A 81 6.35 8.62 4.34
N GLY A 82 7.21 8.99 3.38
CA GLY A 82 7.61 10.38 3.14
C GLY A 82 6.58 11.23 2.40
N LEU A 83 5.42 10.68 2.01
CA LEU A 83 4.39 11.44 1.30
C LEU A 83 3.56 12.31 2.24
N GLU A 84 3.08 13.43 1.72
CA GLU A 84 2.20 14.33 2.47
C GLU A 84 0.93 13.60 2.92
N GLY A 85 0.66 13.69 4.23
CA GLY A 85 -0.49 13.04 4.87
C GLY A 85 -0.37 11.52 5.00
N ALA A 86 0.81 10.94 4.76
CA ALA A 86 1.05 9.52 5.02
C ALA A 86 1.08 9.22 6.52
N HIS A 87 0.56 8.06 6.90
CA HIS A 87 0.63 7.54 8.26
C HIS A 87 1.19 6.13 8.26
N ASP A 88 2.11 5.87 9.17
CA ASP A 88 2.51 4.51 9.50
C ASP A 88 1.37 3.84 10.28
N VAL A 89 0.87 2.74 9.73
CA VAL A 89 -0.20 1.91 10.31
C VAL A 89 0.29 0.47 10.55
N THR A 90 1.60 0.25 10.56
CA THR A 90 2.22 -1.08 10.70
C THR A 90 1.78 -1.75 12.01
N GLU A 91 1.86 -1.05 13.14
CA GLU A 91 1.48 -1.60 14.45
C GLU A 91 -0.02 -1.92 14.51
N LEU A 92 -0.86 -1.04 13.96
CA LEU A 92 -2.32 -1.23 13.91
C LEU A 92 -2.67 -2.50 13.11
N LEU A 93 -2.07 -2.67 11.93
CA LEU A 93 -2.30 -3.85 11.09
C LEU A 93 -1.75 -5.12 11.74
N SER A 94 -0.59 -5.04 12.39
CA SER A 94 -0.01 -6.17 13.12
C SER A 94 -0.93 -6.62 14.26
N ALA A 95 -1.43 -5.69 15.06
CA ALA A 95 -2.37 -5.97 16.14
C ALA A 95 -3.70 -6.54 15.63
N ALA A 96 -4.21 -6.02 14.51
CA ALA A 96 -5.42 -6.55 13.88
C ALA A 96 -5.23 -7.98 13.36
N MET A 97 -4.05 -8.30 12.80
CA MET A 97 -3.74 -9.65 12.32
C MET A 97 -3.73 -10.65 13.48
N VAL A 98 -3.10 -10.31 14.61
CA VAL A 98 -3.11 -11.15 15.82
C VAL A 98 -4.52 -11.34 16.38
N ALA A 99 -5.37 -10.31 16.33
CA ALA A 99 -6.75 -10.41 16.83
C ALA A 99 -7.67 -11.28 15.95
N LEU A 100 -7.25 -11.64 14.74
CA LEU A 100 -7.98 -12.52 13.83
C LEU A 100 -7.62 -14.01 13.99
N GLU A 101 -6.54 -14.32 14.73
CA GLU A 101 -6.12 -15.67 15.08
C GLU A 101 -6.83 -16.20 16.33
#